data_AF-A0A1S2IVA1-F1
#
_entry.id   AF-A0A1S2IVA1-F1
#
_cell.length_a   1.000
_cell.length_b   1.000
_cell.length_c   1.000
_cell.angle_alpha   90.00
_cell.angle_beta   90.00
_cell.angle_gamma   90.00
#
_symmetry.space_group_name_H-M   'P 1'
#
loop_
_entity.id
_entity.type
_entity.pdbx_description
1 polymer ?
#
loop_
_entity_poly.entity_id
_entity_poly.type
_entity_poly.pdbx_seq_one_letter_code
_entity_poly.pdbx_strand_id
1 'polypeptide(L)'
;MFSGAAVARPVPGVSVLDGRMSDFVKEVPAQSPDEPDAHGVDLVDGDEPAVRILVRGALPATLEHDGRTWAATDETHDAGDAPAISVYRPA
;
A
#
# COMPACT_ATOMS: atom_id res chain seq x y z
N MET A 1 -5.68 51.21 37.66
CA MET A 1 -6.28 49.93 38.13
C MET A 1 -7.72 49.91 37.68
N PHE A 2 -8.04 49.22 36.57
CA PHE A 2 -9.39 48.81 36.21
C PHE A 2 -9.28 47.55 35.35
N SER A 3 -9.54 46.40 36.00
CA SER A 3 -9.85 45.14 35.32
C SER A 3 -11.30 45.21 34.84
N GLY A 4 -11.54 44.88 33.58
CA GLY A 4 -12.86 44.70 32.99
C GLY A 4 -12.80 43.60 31.94
N ALA A 5 -13.45 42.48 32.22
CA ALA A 5 -13.35 41.22 31.50
C ALA A 5 -13.99 41.26 30.12
N ALA A 6 -13.27 40.78 29.09
CA ALA A 6 -13.89 40.36 27.84
C ALA A 6 -14.41 38.92 28.02
N VAL A 7 -15.73 38.76 27.99
CA VAL A 7 -16.40 37.46 27.89
C VAL A 7 -16.06 36.85 26.54
N ALA A 8 -15.17 35.85 26.53
CA ALA A 8 -14.98 34.97 25.39
C ALA A 8 -16.15 33.97 25.38
N ARG A 9 -17.00 34.06 24.35
CA ARG A 9 -18.04 33.05 24.10
C ARG A 9 -17.35 31.79 23.57
N PRO A 10 -17.66 30.58 24.06
CA PRO A 10 -17.08 29.36 23.52
C PRO A 10 -17.60 29.10 22.09
N VAL A 11 -16.67 28.83 21.17
CA VAL A 11 -16.96 28.21 19.88
C VAL A 11 -17.24 26.71 20.09
N PRO A 12 -18.35 26.14 19.59
CA PRO A 12 -18.56 24.69 19.64
C PRO A 12 -17.72 24.04 18.54
N GLY A 13 -16.83 23.11 18.91
CA GLY A 13 -16.18 22.23 17.92
C GLY A 13 -14.72 21.84 18.13
N VAL A 14 -14.04 22.30 19.19
CA VAL A 14 -12.69 21.83 19.51
C VAL A 14 -12.72 21.09 20.84
N SER A 15 -12.86 19.76 20.76
CA SER A 15 -12.45 18.87 21.83
C SER A 15 -10.95 18.63 21.67
N VAL A 16 -10.15 19.29 22.51
CA VAL A 16 -8.76 18.93 22.72
C VAL A 16 -8.77 17.66 23.59
N LEU A 17 -8.52 16.50 22.99
CA LEU A 17 -8.18 15.31 23.78
C LEU A 17 -6.67 15.29 24.02
N ASP A 18 -6.30 15.73 25.21
CA ASP A 18 -5.08 15.31 25.88
C ASP A 18 -5.24 13.83 26.29
N GLY A 19 -4.24 13.01 25.96
CA GLY A 19 -4.05 11.71 26.58
C GLY A 19 -4.28 10.48 25.70
N ARG A 20 -3.18 9.74 25.50
CA ARG A 20 -3.00 8.36 25.00
C ARG A 20 -3.04 8.12 23.48
N MET A 21 -1.81 8.00 22.97
CA MET A 21 -1.37 7.04 21.96
C MET A 21 -2.12 5.68 22.07
N SER A 22 -2.45 5.09 20.91
CA SER A 22 -3.13 3.80 20.69
C SER A 22 -4.64 3.93 20.48
N ASP A 23 -5.04 4.17 19.23
CA ASP A 23 -6.27 3.60 18.61
C ASP A 23 -6.37 3.97 17.12
N PHE A 24 -5.23 4.02 16.41
CA PHE A 24 -5.22 4.16 14.94
C PHE A 24 -5.26 2.80 14.23
N VAL A 25 -5.79 1.76 14.89
CA VAL A 25 -6.25 0.56 14.19
C VAL A 25 -7.61 0.91 13.62
N LYS A 26 -7.60 1.35 12.36
CA LYS A 26 -8.80 1.37 11.55
C LYS A 26 -9.21 -0.10 11.39
N GLU A 27 -10.10 -0.59 12.26
CA GLU A 27 -10.86 -1.80 11.94
C GLU A 27 -11.52 -1.54 10.59
N VAL A 28 -11.00 -2.20 9.55
CA VAL A 28 -11.62 -2.19 8.23
C VAL A 28 -12.79 -3.16 8.36
N PRO A 29 -14.05 -2.70 8.39
CA PRO A 29 -15.17 -3.62 8.32
C PRO A 29 -15.00 -4.42 7.03
N ALA A 30 -14.96 -5.74 7.17
CA ALA A 30 -14.82 -6.70 6.07
C ALA A 30 -16.05 -6.65 5.15
N GLN A 31 -16.11 -5.62 4.32
CA GLN A 31 -17.03 -5.48 3.19
C GLN A 31 -16.29 -4.69 2.10
N SER A 32 -15.22 -5.27 1.57
CA SER A 32 -14.72 -4.87 0.26
C SER A 32 -15.41 -5.75 -0.79
N PRO A 33 -15.93 -5.20 -1.90
CA PRO A 33 -16.26 -6.03 -3.06
C PRO A 33 -15.00 -6.82 -3.42
N ASP A 34 -15.10 -8.13 -3.69
CA ASP A 34 -13.96 -9.03 -3.99
C ASP A 34 -12.83 -8.24 -4.68
N GLU A 35 -11.81 -7.85 -3.90
CA GLU A 35 -10.72 -7.08 -4.47
C GLU A 35 -10.09 -8.00 -5.52
N PRO A 36 -9.93 -7.53 -6.77
CA PRO A 36 -9.41 -8.39 -7.82
C PRO A 36 -8.07 -8.95 -7.38
N ASP A 37 -7.86 -10.25 -7.59
CA ASP A 37 -6.63 -10.96 -7.22
C ASP A 37 -5.42 -10.10 -7.59
N ALA A 38 -4.58 -9.81 -6.58
CA ALA A 38 -3.38 -9.03 -6.77
C ALA A 38 -2.17 -9.96 -6.67
N HIS A 39 -1.31 -9.91 -7.68
CA HIS A 39 -0.09 -10.69 -7.74
C HIS A 39 1.12 -9.79 -7.55
N GLY A 40 2.02 -10.22 -6.66
CA GLY A 40 3.36 -9.66 -6.58
C GLY A 40 4.19 -10.12 -7.78
N VAL A 41 4.87 -9.18 -8.42
CA VAL A 41 5.79 -9.47 -9.52
C VAL A 41 7.13 -8.80 -9.27
N ASP A 42 8.20 -9.56 -9.45
CA ASP A 42 9.58 -9.05 -9.50
C ASP A 42 10.07 -9.02 -10.94
N LEU A 43 10.51 -7.85 -11.39
CA LEU A 43 11.23 -7.66 -12.63
C LEU A 43 12.73 -7.77 -12.33
N VAL A 44 13.36 -8.84 -12.82
CA VAL A 44 14.76 -9.18 -12.52
C VAL A 44 15.60 -9.10 -13.79
N ASP A 45 16.58 -8.20 -13.83
CA ASP A 45 17.57 -8.12 -14.90
C ASP A 45 18.97 -8.44 -14.37
N GLY A 46 19.44 -9.66 -14.63
CA GLY A 46 20.75 -10.13 -14.18
C GLY A 46 20.96 -9.93 -12.67
N ASP A 47 22.00 -9.18 -12.34
CA ASP A 47 22.40 -8.83 -10.97
C ASP A 47 21.87 -7.46 -10.51
N GLU A 48 21.05 -6.78 -11.32
CA GLU A 48 20.43 -5.53 -10.91
C GLU A 48 19.38 -5.76 -9.80
N PRO A 49 19.16 -4.76 -8.91
CA PRO A 49 18.09 -4.85 -7.92
C PRO A 49 16.73 -5.08 -8.57
N ALA A 50 15.99 -6.08 -8.08
CA ALA A 50 14.66 -6.40 -8.59
C ALA A 50 13.68 -5.24 -8.36
N VAL A 51 12.89 -4.92 -9.40
CA VAL A 51 11.77 -3.97 -9.27
C VAL A 51 10.50 -4.73 -8.92
N ARG A 52 9.91 -4.40 -7.77
CA ARG A 52 8.68 -5.04 -7.28
C ARG A 52 7.45 -4.24 -7.63
N ILE A 53 6.50 -4.87 -8.31
CA ILE A 53 5.21 -4.27 -8.69
C ILE A 53 4.03 -5.17 -8.28
N LEU A 54 2.83 -4.60 -8.29
CA LEU A 54 1.58 -5.32 -8.07
C LEU A 54 0.76 -5.32 -9.36
N VAL A 55 0.43 -6.51 -9.85
CA VAL A 55 -0.45 -6.72 -11.01
C VAL A 55 -1.82 -7.13 -10.51
N ARG A 56 -2.87 -6.40 -10.90
CA ARG A 56 -4.26 -6.71 -10.53
C ARG A 56 -4.94 -7.53 -11.62
N GLY A 57 -5.74 -8.51 -11.22
CA GLY A 57 -6.36 -9.47 -12.12
C GLY A 57 -5.38 -10.54 -12.55
N ALA A 58 -5.63 -11.19 -13.69
CA ALA A 58 -4.77 -12.27 -14.17
C ALA A 58 -3.36 -11.77 -14.54
N LEU A 59 -2.34 -12.55 -14.16
CA LEU A 59 -0.96 -12.35 -14.62
C LEU A 59 -0.86 -12.63 -16.13
N PRO A 60 -0.43 -11.64 -16.95
CA PRO A 60 -0.21 -11.84 -18.38
C PRO A 60 1.10 -12.61 -18.65
N ALA A 61 1.29 -13.14 -19.86
CA ALA A 61 2.58 -13.78 -20.20
C ALA A 61 3.74 -12.78 -20.32
N THR A 62 3.42 -11.51 -20.58
CA THR A 62 4.39 -10.41 -20.73
C THR A 62 3.88 -9.13 -20.07
N LEU A 63 4.82 -8.30 -19.62
CA LEU A 63 4.58 -7.00 -18.99
C LEU A 63 5.44 -5.92 -19.64
N GLU A 64 4.89 -4.73 -19.79
CA GLU A 64 5.63 -3.54 -20.20
C GLU A 64 5.99 -2.70 -18.98
N HIS A 65 7.28 -2.44 -18.76
CA HIS A 65 7.76 -1.58 -17.68
C HIS A 65 9.02 -0.83 -18.12
N ASP A 66 9.07 0.47 -17.85
CA ASP A 66 10.15 1.38 -18.25
C ASP A 66 10.52 1.33 -19.75
N GLY A 67 9.51 1.14 -20.61
CA GLY A 67 9.70 1.07 -22.06
C GLY A 67 10.34 -0.23 -22.55
N ARG A 68 10.38 -1.26 -21.69
CA ARG A 68 10.89 -2.59 -22.00
C ARG A 68 9.82 -3.65 -21.75
N THR A 69 9.87 -4.72 -22.56
CA THR A 69 9.07 -5.91 -22.38
C THR A 69 9.75 -6.92 -21.46
N TRP A 70 8.98 -7.45 -20.52
CA TRP A 70 9.38 -8.47 -19.56
C TRP A 70 8.52 -9.71 -19.77
N ALA A 71 9.12 -10.89 -19.81
CA ALA A 71 8.45 -12.17 -19.99
C ALA A 71 8.37 -12.92 -18.65
N ALA A 72 7.20 -13.52 -18.39
CA ALA A 72 7.00 -14.37 -17.23
C ALA A 72 7.96 -15.56 -17.28
N THR A 73 8.50 -15.94 -16.12
CA THR A 73 9.25 -17.18 -15.96
C THR A 73 8.46 -18.17 -15.11
N ASP A 74 8.96 -19.41 -15.03
CA ASP A 74 8.45 -20.41 -14.08
C ASP A 74 9.05 -20.23 -12.67
N GLU A 75 9.85 -19.17 -12.45
CA GLU A 75 10.47 -18.87 -11.16
C GLU A 75 9.53 -18.04 -10.28
N THR A 76 9.61 -18.27 -8.97
CA THR A 76 8.94 -17.45 -7.96
C THR A 76 9.91 -17.13 -6.83
N HIS A 77 9.81 -15.93 -6.27
CA HIS A 77 10.46 -15.59 -5.02
C HIS A 77 9.51 -15.85 -3.85
N ASP A 78 10.04 -16.53 -2.83
CA ASP A 78 9.33 -16.72 -1.57
C ASP A 78 9.19 -15.37 -0.84
N ALA A 79 7.99 -15.11 -0.35
CA ALA A 79 7.65 -13.91 0.41
C ALA A 79 7.33 -14.24 1.89
N GLY A 80 7.65 -15.46 2.34
CA GLY A 80 7.37 -15.93 3.69
C GLY A 80 5.89 -16.23 3.87
N ASP A 81 5.22 -15.53 4.79
CA ASP A 81 3.79 -15.72 5.05
C ASP A 81 2.88 -15.08 3.99
N ALA A 82 3.45 -14.36 3.01
CA ALA A 82 2.73 -13.75 1.90
C ALA A 82 2.73 -14.65 0.66
N PRO A 83 1.79 -14.45 -0.29
CA PRO A 83 1.80 -15.17 -1.56
C PRO A 83 3.14 -15.05 -2.29
N ALA A 84 3.53 -16.15 -2.95
CA ALA A 84 4.75 -16.18 -3.75
C ALA A 84 4.72 -15.11 -4.85
N ILE A 85 5.89 -14.54 -5.13
CA ILE A 85 6.06 -13.42 -6.05
C ILE A 85 6.56 -13.99 -7.38
N SER A 86 5.81 -13.77 -8.46
CA SER A 86 6.19 -14.23 -9.79
C SER A 86 7.39 -13.44 -10.31
N VAL A 87 8.32 -14.11 -11.00
CA VAL A 87 9.49 -13.46 -11.58
C VAL A 87 9.28 -13.25 -13.08
N TYR A 88 9.62 -12.06 -13.56
CA TYR A 88 9.71 -11.75 -14.98
C TYR A 88 11.12 -11.29 -15.30
N ARG A 89 11.60 -11.66 -16.49
CA ARG A 89 12.92 -11.28 -17.01
C ARG A 89 12.76 -10.57 -18.35
N PRO A 90 13.74 -9.78 -18.79
CA PRO A 90 13.69 -9.18 -20.12
C PRO A 90 13.45 -10.22 -21.23
N ALA A 91 12.55 -9.88 -22.15
CA ALA A 91 12.25 -10.69 -23.34
C ALA A 91 13.36 -10.64 -24.39
#